data_AF-A0AAJ7N4R9-F1
#
_entry.id   AF-A0AAJ7N4R9-F1
#
_cell.length_a   1.000
_cell.length_b   1.000
_cell.length_c   1.000
_cell.angle_alpha   90.00
_cell.angle_beta   90.00
_cell.angle_gamma   90.00
#
_symmetry.space_group_name_H-M   'P 1'
#
loop_
_entity.id
_entity.type
_entity.pdbx_description
1 polymer ?
#
loop_
_entity_poly.entity_id
_entity_poly.type
_entity_poly.pdbx_seq_one_letter_code
_entity_poly.pdbx_strand_id
1 'polypeptide(L)'
;MNQKEAKSCYLISVDKTLQSVYLPHKKSITLGRCPETGITNTQCSKEQVLLYADYQKYTVTVLQLGKQSCGFNGFKTVKENKYVGKHDYRLEMLYGKYAYHIEFNPPPPKTIVEKRMRESDESEVKVQSKMAKFDANDAGTSHKEAETTRNSQGILKYMLSKETCKDIDVKEKSTWESIESGSLLIYTTKDVEARSKIAAYDLDSTLIKPKSGLVFPKNPDDWQLIYPTVPGKLKQLHSDGYKIVIFTNQASIGSGRLNAKHFLYKIKNITQRIGVPMQIFVATTYNKYRKPMIGMWQRLEQKNDSVPIDKDNSFYIGDSAGRAANWAPGKKKDHSSADRLLALNLSLKFQTPEEHFLGHKPAPFILPVFNPRQLSNTDVCPGTSINSSSQEIVLMVGCPGSGKSYFVKNYLKDYGYVNRDTLGSWQKCIAAMENHITQKISVVIDNTNPDRSSRKRYIEIGTKYNVPIRCFVMSTTIEHAKHNNKFRELTDPTHAKVTDVIIDTYMKSYEQPCLTEGFTEIVNVNFVPQFQKEEHRQIYEMYLLEK
;
A
#
# COMPACT_ATOMS: atom_id res chain seq x y z
N MET A 1 -24.12 0.21 41.24
CA MET A 1 -22.73 0.01 40.74
C MET A 1 -22.32 1.26 40.00
N ASN A 2 -21.36 2.05 40.54
CA ASN A 2 -20.84 3.23 39.84
C ASN A 2 -20.18 2.78 38.53
N GLN A 3 -20.76 3.16 37.39
CA GLN A 3 -20.07 3.03 36.10
C GLN A 3 -18.76 3.81 36.21
N LYS A 4 -17.62 3.12 36.06
CA LYS A 4 -16.32 3.77 35.93
C LYS A 4 -16.35 4.53 34.61
N GLU A 5 -16.47 5.86 34.68
CA GLU A 5 -16.31 6.75 33.53
C GLU A 5 -14.82 7.03 33.27
N ALA A 6 -14.50 7.49 32.07
CA ALA A 6 -13.15 7.98 31.78
C ALA A 6 -12.85 9.24 32.60
N LYS A 7 -11.60 9.42 33.00
CA LYS A 7 -11.08 10.62 33.67
C LYS A 7 -10.41 11.58 32.70
N SER A 8 -9.90 11.09 31.57
CA SER A 8 -9.31 11.91 30.51
C SER A 8 -9.48 11.27 29.14
N CYS A 9 -9.42 12.10 28.10
CA CYS A 9 -9.37 11.66 26.71
C CYS A 9 -8.29 12.42 25.95
N TYR A 10 -7.56 11.72 25.09
CA TYR A 10 -6.51 12.29 24.25
C TYR A 10 -6.63 11.79 22.82
N LEU A 11 -6.22 12.64 21.87
CA LEU A 11 -5.76 12.20 20.57
C LEU A 11 -4.25 11.91 20.67
N ILE A 12 -3.87 10.65 20.63
CA ILE A 12 -2.46 10.22 20.65
C ILE A 12 -1.95 10.14 19.22
N SER A 13 -0.95 10.94 18.87
CA SER A 13 -0.37 10.91 17.53
C SER A 13 0.34 9.57 17.27
N VAL A 14 0.12 9.02 16.07
CA VAL A 14 0.88 7.87 15.56
C VAL A 14 2.29 8.28 15.14
N ASP A 15 2.45 9.54 14.73
CA ASP A 15 3.74 10.15 14.41
C ASP A 15 4.32 10.78 15.68
N LYS A 16 5.44 10.24 16.18
CA LYS A 16 6.10 10.72 17.40
C LYS A 16 6.61 12.17 17.30
N THR A 17 6.66 12.75 16.10
CA THR A 17 7.05 14.14 15.90
C THR A 17 5.89 15.13 16.14
N LEU A 18 4.65 14.65 16.18
CA LEU A 18 3.47 15.47 16.42
C LEU A 18 2.99 15.31 17.87
N GLN A 19 2.29 16.34 18.37
CA GLN A 19 1.85 16.40 19.76
C GLN A 19 0.55 15.61 19.98
N SER A 20 0.44 14.97 21.14
CA SER A 20 -0.83 14.43 21.62
C SER A 20 -1.74 15.56 22.12
N VAL A 21 -3.02 15.50 21.78
CA VAL A 21 -3.97 16.59 22.07
C VAL A 21 -4.99 16.16 23.11
N TYR A 22 -5.11 16.92 24.19
CA TYR A 22 -6.13 16.69 25.22
C TYR A 22 -7.53 17.06 24.72
N LEU A 23 -8.51 16.18 24.92
CA LEU A 23 -9.92 16.39 24.57
C LEU A 23 -10.77 16.51 25.85
N PRO A 24 -11.18 17.72 26.27
CA PRO A 24 -11.92 17.95 27.51
C PRO A 24 -13.33 17.36 27.47
N HIS A 25 -13.79 16.88 28.62
CA HIS A 25 -15.14 16.34 28.76
C HIS A 25 -16.21 17.37 28.44
N LYS A 26 -17.16 17.01 27.57
CA LYS A 26 -18.34 17.79 27.18
C LYS A 26 -18.03 19.21 26.68
N LYS A 27 -16.83 19.43 26.15
CA LYS A 27 -16.42 20.71 25.54
C LYS A 27 -15.90 20.46 24.13
N SER A 28 -16.39 21.27 23.18
CA SER A 28 -15.94 21.17 21.81
C SER A 28 -14.56 21.82 21.63
N ILE A 29 -13.69 21.18 20.85
CA ILE A 29 -12.41 21.73 20.42
C ILE A 29 -12.33 21.67 18.90
N THR A 30 -11.88 22.75 18.28
CA THR A 30 -11.53 22.80 16.87
C THR A 30 -10.02 22.59 16.72
N LEU A 31 -9.61 21.62 15.90
CA LEU A 31 -8.21 21.31 15.62
C LEU A 31 -7.93 21.37 14.12
N GLY A 32 -6.67 21.54 13.78
CA GLY A 32 -6.22 21.59 12.39
C GLY A 32 -4.73 21.91 12.32
N ARG A 33 -4.35 22.84 11.45
CA ARG A 33 -2.99 23.40 11.38
C ARG A 33 -2.80 24.44 12.49
N CYS A 34 -2.35 23.99 13.66
CA CYS A 34 -2.16 24.83 14.85
C CYS A 34 -1.01 24.29 15.73
N PRO A 35 -0.50 25.09 16.69
CA PRO A 35 0.58 24.67 17.59
C PRO A 35 0.25 23.39 18.38
N GLU A 36 -1.00 23.22 18.80
CA GLU A 36 -1.46 22.09 19.62
C GLU A 36 -1.36 20.75 18.88
N THR A 37 -1.48 20.74 17.55
CA THR A 37 -1.31 19.54 16.73
C THR A 37 0.13 19.39 16.22
N GLY A 38 0.92 20.48 16.21
CA GLY A 38 2.22 20.57 15.56
C GLY A 38 2.16 20.53 14.02
N ILE A 39 0.97 20.58 13.42
CA ILE A 39 0.81 20.50 11.97
C ILE A 39 1.08 21.86 11.35
N THR A 40 1.99 21.92 10.37
CA THR A 40 2.34 23.14 9.62
C THR A 40 1.84 23.14 8.16
N ASN A 41 1.37 21.99 7.67
CA ASN A 41 0.95 21.80 6.28
C ASN A 41 -0.26 22.67 5.91
N THR A 42 -0.09 23.51 4.89
CA THR A 42 -1.08 24.49 4.39
C THR A 42 -2.34 23.85 3.80
N GLN A 43 -2.30 22.57 3.41
CA GLN A 43 -3.49 21.84 2.97
C GLN A 43 -4.43 21.49 4.13
N CYS A 44 -3.93 21.49 5.38
CA CYS A 44 -4.74 21.31 6.58
C CYS A 44 -5.27 22.69 7.00
N SER A 45 -6.60 22.83 7.09
CA SER A 45 -7.21 24.06 7.58
C SER A 45 -6.76 24.33 9.02
N LYS A 46 -6.69 25.61 9.44
CA LYS A 46 -6.53 25.94 10.87
C LYS A 46 -7.70 25.36 11.68
N GLU A 47 -8.89 25.38 11.07
CA GLU A 47 -10.11 24.76 11.58
C GLU A 47 -10.47 23.56 10.69
N GLN A 48 -9.83 22.43 10.93
CA GLN A 48 -9.98 21.24 10.10
C GLN A 48 -11.10 20.33 10.61
N VAL A 49 -11.16 20.12 11.91
CA VAL A 49 -12.10 19.20 12.56
C VAL A 49 -12.59 19.77 13.88
N LEU A 50 -13.89 19.62 14.14
CA LEU A 50 -14.51 19.89 15.44
C LEU A 50 -14.70 18.56 16.18
N LEU A 51 -14.24 18.51 17.43
CA LEU A 51 -14.24 17.32 18.27
C LEU A 51 -14.99 17.59 19.57
N TYR A 52 -15.71 16.58 20.06
CA TYR A 52 -16.43 16.66 21.34
C TYR A 52 -16.34 15.31 22.06
N ALA A 53 -15.68 15.27 23.23
CA ALA A 53 -15.50 14.05 24.00
C ALA A 53 -16.56 13.88 25.11
N ASP A 54 -17.17 12.70 25.18
CA ASP A 54 -18.09 12.29 26.23
C ASP A 54 -17.50 11.07 26.98
N TYR A 55 -16.99 11.32 28.18
CA TYR A 55 -16.27 10.38 29.03
C TYR A 55 -17.20 9.33 29.66
N GLN A 56 -18.49 9.67 29.79
CA GLN A 56 -19.51 8.76 30.31
C GLN A 56 -19.87 7.71 29.25
N LYS A 57 -19.88 8.12 27.98
CA LYS A 57 -20.19 7.23 26.85
C LYS A 57 -18.96 6.61 26.20
N TYR A 58 -17.75 7.03 26.58
CA TYR A 58 -16.51 6.65 25.90
C TYR A 58 -16.54 6.97 24.40
N THR A 59 -17.08 8.13 24.05
CA THR A 59 -17.23 8.55 22.65
C THR A 59 -16.64 9.91 22.35
N VAL A 60 -16.06 10.09 21.16
CA VAL A 60 -15.67 11.39 20.60
C VAL A 60 -16.49 11.65 19.35
N THR A 61 -17.31 12.69 19.33
CA THR A 61 -17.96 13.13 18.10
C THR A 61 -16.96 13.89 17.24
N VAL A 62 -16.89 13.54 15.96
CA VAL A 62 -15.97 14.11 14.97
C VAL A 62 -16.79 14.73 13.84
N LEU A 63 -16.53 16.00 13.55
CA LEU A 63 -17.17 16.75 12.48
C LEU A 63 -16.10 17.46 11.65
N GLN A 64 -16.01 17.13 10.36
CA GLN A 64 -15.10 17.84 9.46
C GLN A 64 -15.63 19.25 9.15
N LEU A 65 -14.78 20.26 9.37
CA LEU A 65 -15.03 21.66 9.00
C LEU A 65 -14.24 22.07 7.76
N GLY A 66 -12.98 21.62 7.67
CA GLY A 66 -12.06 21.99 6.62
C GLY A 66 -12.47 21.50 5.23
N LYS A 67 -11.97 22.18 4.19
CA LYS A 67 -12.26 21.85 2.79
C LYS A 67 -11.72 20.47 2.39
N GLN A 68 -10.53 20.11 2.86
CA GLN A 68 -9.93 18.81 2.59
C GLN A 68 -10.53 17.75 3.51
N SER A 69 -10.78 16.54 2.99
CA SER A 69 -11.34 15.45 3.80
C SER A 69 -10.42 15.03 4.93
N CYS A 70 -10.98 14.77 6.12
CA CYS A 70 -10.33 13.99 7.16
C CYS A 70 -10.41 12.49 6.83
N GLY A 71 -9.66 11.68 7.57
CA GLY A 71 -9.82 10.22 7.61
C GLY A 71 -10.39 9.77 8.94
N PHE A 72 -11.29 8.80 8.93
CA PHE A 72 -11.88 8.24 10.13
C PHE A 72 -12.04 6.72 10.00
N ASN A 73 -11.28 5.97 10.79
CA ASN A 73 -11.14 4.51 10.68
C ASN A 73 -10.90 4.00 9.25
N GLY A 74 -10.12 4.74 8.47
CA GLY A 74 -9.71 4.36 7.11
C GLY A 74 -10.63 4.87 6.00
N PHE A 75 -11.77 5.45 6.36
CA PHE A 75 -12.73 6.02 5.43
C PHE A 75 -12.59 7.54 5.35
N LYS A 76 -12.89 8.12 4.19
CA LYS A 76 -12.93 9.58 4.03
C LYS A 76 -14.16 10.13 4.74
N THR A 77 -13.98 11.19 5.51
CA THR A 77 -15.12 11.94 6.04
C THR A 77 -15.76 12.79 4.95
N VAL A 78 -17.06 13.00 5.08
CA VAL A 78 -17.84 13.96 4.30
C VAL A 78 -18.06 15.18 5.18
N LYS A 79 -17.91 16.38 4.62
CA LYS A 79 -18.16 17.63 5.32
C LYS A 79 -19.59 17.64 5.88
N GLU A 80 -19.78 18.23 7.06
CA GLU A 80 -21.09 18.36 7.75
C GLU A 80 -21.70 17.04 8.28
N ASN A 81 -21.16 15.88 7.92
CA ASN A 81 -21.54 14.61 8.54
C ASN A 81 -20.86 14.42 9.91
N LYS A 82 -21.62 13.90 10.88
CA LYS A 82 -21.08 13.50 12.17
C LYS A 82 -20.59 12.06 12.15
N TYR A 83 -19.45 11.85 12.79
CA TYR A 83 -18.87 10.54 13.04
C TYR A 83 -18.69 10.36 14.55
N VAL A 84 -18.88 9.15 15.06
CA VAL A 84 -18.71 8.85 16.50
C VAL A 84 -17.53 7.91 16.67
N GLY A 85 -16.47 8.41 17.28
CA GLY A 85 -15.25 7.70 17.66
C GLY A 85 -15.39 7.03 19.01
N LYS A 86 -14.77 5.86 19.17
CA LYS A 86 -14.61 5.15 20.43
C LYS A 86 -13.13 5.06 20.79
N HIS A 87 -12.81 4.50 21.95
CA HIS A 87 -11.44 4.14 22.31
C HIS A 87 -10.75 3.35 21.18
N ASP A 88 -9.48 3.63 20.94
CA ASP A 88 -8.60 3.10 19.87
C ASP A 88 -8.99 3.49 18.43
N TYR A 89 -10.11 4.20 18.21
CA TYR A 89 -10.50 4.61 16.86
C TYR A 89 -9.48 5.61 16.30
N ARG A 90 -9.24 5.51 14.99
CA ARG A 90 -8.26 6.32 14.28
C ARG A 90 -8.91 7.52 13.61
N LEU A 91 -8.34 8.70 13.84
CA LEU A 91 -8.67 9.96 13.18
C LEU A 91 -7.43 10.49 12.44
N GLU A 92 -7.59 10.90 11.19
CA GLU A 92 -6.55 11.53 10.39
C GLU A 92 -6.97 12.96 10.08
N MET A 93 -6.19 13.96 10.47
CA MET A 93 -6.56 15.38 10.26
C MET A 93 -6.74 15.68 8.78
N LEU A 94 -5.93 15.05 7.93
CA LEU A 94 -6.13 14.97 6.49
C LEU A 94 -6.14 13.51 6.07
N TYR A 95 -7.04 13.11 5.16
CA TYR A 95 -7.11 11.73 4.72
C TYR A 95 -5.74 11.23 4.22
N GLY A 96 -5.21 10.21 4.89
CA GLY A 96 -3.92 9.61 4.64
C GLY A 96 -2.72 10.25 5.34
N LYS A 97 -2.89 11.32 6.15
CA LYS A 97 -1.82 12.06 6.85
C LYS A 97 -2.23 12.49 8.28
N TYR A 98 -1.25 12.71 9.16
CA TYR A 98 -1.46 13.23 10.53
C TYR A 98 -2.47 12.41 11.32
N ALA A 99 -2.10 11.17 11.61
CA ALA A 99 -2.98 10.20 12.23
C ALA A 99 -2.87 10.20 13.75
N TYR A 100 -4.02 10.06 14.40
CA TYR A 100 -4.22 10.03 15.83
C TYR A 100 -5.10 8.84 16.22
N HIS A 101 -4.88 8.29 17.41
CA HIS A 101 -5.79 7.37 18.08
C HIS A 101 -6.53 8.07 19.21
N ILE A 102 -7.81 7.75 19.37
CA ILE A 102 -8.62 8.24 20.48
C ILE A 102 -8.35 7.35 21.71
N GLU A 103 -7.76 7.92 22.74
CA GLU A 103 -7.49 7.23 24.00
C GLU A 103 -8.38 7.80 25.10
N PHE A 104 -8.98 6.93 25.90
CA PHE A 104 -9.76 7.25 27.09
C PHE A 104 -9.08 6.59 28.27
N ASN A 105 -8.90 7.30 29.37
CA ASN A 105 -8.18 6.82 30.54
C ASN A 105 -9.03 7.01 31.81
N PRO A 106 -9.37 5.94 32.57
CA PRO A 106 -9.13 4.54 32.23
C PRO A 106 -9.91 4.14 30.95
N PRO A 107 -9.45 3.12 30.20
CA PRO A 107 -10.14 2.62 29.02
C PRO A 107 -11.55 2.11 29.36
N PRO A 108 -12.46 1.98 28.37
CA PRO A 108 -13.79 1.45 28.61
C PRO A 108 -13.73 0.05 29.24
N PRO A 109 -14.67 -0.31 30.13
CA PRO A 109 -14.73 -1.65 30.72
C PRO A 109 -14.81 -2.71 29.62
N LYS A 110 -13.85 -3.64 29.63
CA LYS A 110 -13.80 -4.73 28.65
C LYS A 110 -15.05 -5.60 28.76
N THR A 111 -15.66 -5.94 27.62
CA THR A 111 -16.72 -6.96 27.59
C THR A 111 -16.09 -8.34 27.81
N ILE A 112 -16.86 -9.32 28.31
CA ILE A 112 -16.36 -10.67 28.72
C ILE A 112 -15.60 -11.38 27.59
N VAL A 113 -15.88 -11.05 26.32
CA VAL A 113 -15.20 -11.56 25.12
C VAL A 113 -13.73 -11.11 25.05
N GLU A 114 -13.41 -9.90 25.50
CA GLU A 114 -12.06 -9.30 25.39
C GLU A 114 -11.09 -9.80 26.46
N LYS A 115 -11.60 -10.41 27.54
CA LYS A 115 -10.76 -10.95 28.63
C LYS A 115 -10.01 -12.21 28.20
N ARG A 116 -10.63 -13.04 27.35
CA ARG A 116 -10.03 -14.30 26.85
C ARG A 116 -8.92 -14.11 25.82
N MET A 117 -8.85 -12.95 25.15
CA MET A 117 -7.85 -12.69 24.11
C MET A 117 -6.57 -12.02 24.62
N ARG A 118 -6.58 -11.38 25.81
CA ARG A 118 -5.36 -10.78 26.39
C ARG A 118 -4.56 -11.71 27.28
N GLU A 119 -5.18 -12.74 27.85
CA GLU A 119 -4.46 -13.74 28.65
C GLU A 119 -3.50 -14.59 27.81
N SER A 120 -3.62 -14.60 26.48
CA SER A 120 -2.64 -15.19 25.57
C SER A 120 -1.45 -14.27 25.22
N ASP A 121 -1.54 -12.96 25.47
CA ASP A 121 -0.55 -11.97 25.03
C ASP A 121 0.27 -11.34 26.18
N GLU A 122 -0.16 -11.45 27.44
CA GLU A 122 0.46 -10.73 28.59
C GLU A 122 1.49 -11.57 29.39
N SER A 123 1.98 -12.70 28.88
CA SER A 123 3.10 -13.43 29.50
C SER A 123 4.45 -12.90 29.05
N GLU A 124 4.79 -11.64 29.32
CA GLU A 124 6.18 -11.18 29.34
C GLU A 124 6.35 -9.84 30.09
N VAL A 125 7.21 -9.87 31.11
CA VAL A 125 7.88 -8.75 31.81
C VAL A 125 7.06 -7.93 32.83
N LYS A 126 7.14 -8.35 34.10
CA LYS A 126 7.00 -7.49 35.30
C LYS A 126 8.39 -7.03 35.75
N VAL A 127 8.63 -5.72 35.86
CA VAL A 127 9.54 -5.15 36.88
C VAL A 127 8.95 -3.85 37.42
N GLN A 128 8.99 -3.75 38.74
CA GLN A 128 8.45 -2.69 39.60
C GLN A 128 9.33 -1.43 39.60
N SER A 129 8.73 -0.25 39.83
CA SER A 129 9.24 0.72 40.81
C SER A 129 8.15 1.74 41.18
N LYS A 130 8.26 2.24 42.42
CA LYS A 130 7.28 2.91 43.28
C LYS A 130 7.57 4.41 43.42
N MET A 131 6.57 5.14 43.93
CA MET A 131 6.65 6.39 44.74
C MET A 131 6.89 7.71 43.98
N ALA A 132 6.36 8.88 44.35
CA ALA A 132 5.44 9.32 45.42
C ALA A 132 4.83 10.72 45.06
N LYS A 133 3.86 11.13 45.88
CA LYS A 133 3.00 12.34 45.86
C LYS A 133 3.73 13.67 46.09
N PHE A 134 3.06 14.81 45.78
CA PHE A 134 2.75 15.99 46.63
C PHE A 134 2.06 17.04 45.71
N ASP A 135 0.74 17.27 45.78
CA ASP A 135 -0.04 18.21 46.64
C ASP A 135 0.13 19.72 46.31
N ALA A 136 -1.01 20.36 45.99
CA ALA A 136 -1.54 21.65 46.51
C ALA A 136 -2.20 22.58 45.46
N ASN A 137 -3.54 22.68 45.52
CA ASN A 137 -4.41 23.86 45.74
C ASN A 137 -3.79 25.27 45.56
N ASP A 138 -4.49 26.37 45.23
CA ASP A 138 -5.86 26.75 44.83
C ASP A 138 -5.84 28.30 44.63
N ALA A 139 -6.81 28.84 43.88
CA ALA A 139 -7.30 30.23 43.81
C ALA A 139 -6.32 31.36 43.38
N GLY A 140 -6.70 32.37 42.57
CA GLY A 140 -7.97 32.72 41.94
C GLY A 140 -7.89 34.06 41.18
N THR A 141 -8.87 34.24 40.27
CA THR A 141 -9.51 35.48 39.78
C THR A 141 -8.85 36.46 38.77
N SER A 142 -9.54 36.54 37.61
CA SER A 142 -9.92 37.73 36.79
C SER A 142 -8.81 38.46 35.99
N HIS A 143 -8.97 38.89 34.73
CA HIS A 143 -10.10 39.49 34.03
C HIS A 143 -9.95 39.41 32.49
N LYS A 144 -11.10 39.43 31.79
CA LYS A 144 -11.41 40.04 30.47
C LYS A 144 -10.67 39.53 29.21
N GLU A 145 -11.42 38.91 28.30
CA GLU A 145 -11.90 39.60 27.09
C GLU A 145 -12.92 38.75 26.33
N ALA A 146 -13.97 39.43 25.89
CA ALA A 146 -15.09 38.90 25.13
C ALA A 146 -14.87 39.18 23.64
N GLU A 147 -15.42 38.29 22.81
CA GLU A 147 -16.01 38.52 21.47
C GLU A 147 -15.63 37.44 20.47
N THR A 148 -16.29 36.28 20.54
CA THR A 148 -16.57 35.41 19.36
C THR A 148 -17.63 34.33 19.69
N THR A 149 -18.71 34.72 20.37
CA THR A 149 -19.70 33.78 20.95
C THR A 149 -21.07 33.85 20.28
N ARG A 150 -21.15 33.87 18.95
CA ARG A 150 -22.46 33.83 18.25
C ARG A 150 -22.69 32.66 17.28
N ASN A 151 -21.71 31.80 17.01
CA ASN A 151 -21.89 30.67 16.07
C ASN A 151 -21.74 29.25 16.66
N SER A 152 -21.48 29.13 17.96
CA SER A 152 -21.24 27.85 18.64
C SER A 152 -22.50 27.18 19.21
N GLN A 153 -23.57 27.93 19.48
CA GLN A 153 -24.79 27.40 20.13
C GLN A 153 -25.66 26.55 19.19
N GLY A 154 -25.72 26.86 17.89
CA GLY A 154 -26.51 26.08 16.91
C GLY A 154 -25.91 24.70 16.61
N ILE A 155 -24.58 24.61 16.57
CA ILE A 155 -23.84 23.36 16.31
C ILE A 155 -23.94 22.42 17.52
N LEU A 156 -23.89 22.95 18.74
CA LEU A 156 -24.00 22.19 19.99
C LEU A 156 -25.34 21.45 20.11
N LYS A 157 -26.44 22.08 19.68
CA LYS A 157 -27.78 21.47 19.68
C LYS A 157 -27.89 20.30 18.69
N TYR A 158 -27.19 20.40 17.55
CA TYR A 158 -27.12 19.31 16.57
C TYR A 158 -26.31 18.11 17.10
N MET A 159 -25.21 18.34 17.83
CA MET A 159 -24.29 17.30 18.35
C MET A 159 -24.90 16.33 19.38
N LEU A 160 -26.04 16.64 19.98
CA LEU A 160 -26.61 15.90 21.13
C LEU A 160 -27.73 14.90 20.76
N SER A 161 -28.04 14.68 19.48
CA SER A 161 -29.10 13.73 19.04
C SER A 161 -28.62 12.27 19.07
N LYS A 162 -29.45 11.35 19.58
CA LYS A 162 -29.11 9.94 19.87
C LYS A 162 -29.65 8.99 18.78
N GLU A 163 -28.81 8.06 18.30
CA GLU A 163 -29.24 6.79 17.69
C GLU A 163 -28.42 5.62 18.26
N THR A 164 -29.06 4.48 18.52
CA THR A 164 -28.46 3.28 19.15
C THR A 164 -28.61 2.06 18.24
N CYS A 165 -27.51 1.34 18.01
CA CYS A 165 -27.51 0.00 17.39
C CYS A 165 -27.51 -1.10 18.48
N LYS A 166 -28.27 -2.18 18.24
CA LYS A 166 -28.37 -3.37 19.10
C LYS A 166 -27.47 -4.49 18.56
N ASP A 167 -26.75 -5.16 19.46
CA ASP A 167 -25.91 -6.33 19.17
C ASP A 167 -26.72 -7.62 19.10
N ILE A 168 -26.33 -8.54 18.21
CA ILE A 168 -26.82 -9.93 18.14
C ILE A 168 -25.59 -10.85 18.28
N ASP A 169 -25.69 -11.80 19.22
CA ASP A 169 -24.65 -12.77 19.58
C ASP A 169 -25.13 -14.20 19.25
N VAL A 170 -24.34 -15.00 18.49
CA VAL A 170 -24.39 -16.47 18.49
C VAL A 170 -23.03 -17.06 18.06
N LYS A 171 -22.57 -18.09 18.80
CA LYS A 171 -21.37 -18.92 18.64
C LYS A 171 -21.11 -19.42 17.19
N GLU A 172 -20.01 -19.01 16.56
CA GLU A 172 -19.60 -19.48 15.21
C GLU A 172 -18.26 -20.25 15.20
N LYS A 173 -18.22 -21.42 14.53
CA LYS A 173 -16.99 -22.16 14.16
C LYS A 173 -16.29 -21.58 12.91
N SER A 174 -16.36 -20.28 12.69
CA SER A 174 -15.58 -19.61 11.62
C SER A 174 -14.18 -19.32 12.12
N THR A 175 -13.15 -19.44 11.28
CA THR A 175 -11.77 -19.14 11.66
C THR A 175 -11.29 -17.82 11.05
N TRP A 176 -10.50 -17.08 11.83
CA TRP A 176 -9.79 -15.88 11.39
C TRP A 176 -8.31 -16.05 11.72
N GLU A 177 -7.49 -16.14 10.68
CA GLU A 177 -6.06 -16.41 10.79
C GLU A 177 -5.26 -15.19 10.32
N SER A 178 -4.15 -14.91 11.02
CA SER A 178 -3.18 -13.88 10.65
C SER A 178 -1.86 -14.56 10.31
N ILE A 179 -1.36 -14.30 9.11
CA ILE A 179 -0.16 -14.93 8.55
C ILE A 179 0.90 -13.84 8.31
N GLU A 180 2.17 -14.16 8.59
CA GLU A 180 3.33 -13.28 8.36
C GLU A 180 3.10 -11.88 8.96
N SER A 181 2.88 -11.84 10.28
CA SER A 181 2.63 -10.62 11.04
C SER A 181 1.47 -9.77 10.49
N GLY A 182 0.43 -10.44 10.00
CA GLY A 182 -0.78 -9.80 9.49
C GLY A 182 -0.70 -9.37 8.03
N SER A 183 0.37 -9.69 7.31
CA SER A 183 0.51 -9.40 5.86
C SER A 183 -0.55 -10.11 4.99
N LEU A 184 -1.04 -11.26 5.47
CA LEU A 184 -2.18 -11.96 4.92
C LEU A 184 -3.14 -12.33 6.04
N LEU A 185 -4.42 -12.01 5.86
CA LEU A 185 -5.48 -12.47 6.75
C LEU A 185 -6.36 -13.47 6.00
N ILE A 186 -6.81 -14.51 6.69
CA ILE A 186 -7.66 -15.56 6.10
C ILE A 186 -8.91 -15.70 6.95
N TYR A 187 -10.09 -15.51 6.35
CA TYR A 187 -11.36 -15.84 6.97
C TYR A 187 -11.93 -17.08 6.29
N THR A 188 -12.26 -18.11 7.08
CA THR A 188 -12.94 -19.30 6.57
C THR A 188 -14.29 -19.42 7.27
N THR A 189 -15.37 -19.39 6.49
CA THR A 189 -16.71 -19.59 7.05
C THR A 189 -16.90 -21.04 7.50
N LYS A 190 -17.96 -21.29 8.26
CA LYS A 190 -18.38 -22.66 8.60
C LYS A 190 -18.62 -23.48 7.32
N ASP A 191 -18.37 -24.78 7.40
CA ASP A 191 -18.70 -25.80 6.39
C ASP A 191 -17.99 -25.60 5.02
N VAL A 192 -16.85 -24.90 5.00
CA VAL A 192 -16.00 -24.85 3.80
C VAL A 192 -15.30 -26.19 3.63
N GLU A 193 -15.39 -26.74 2.42
CA GLU A 193 -14.74 -27.98 2.03
C GLU A 193 -13.65 -27.70 0.99
N ALA A 194 -12.61 -28.54 0.99
CA ALA A 194 -11.64 -28.57 -0.10
C ALA A 194 -12.29 -29.13 -1.38
N ARG A 195 -12.03 -28.49 -2.52
CA ARG A 195 -12.53 -28.91 -3.84
C ARG A 195 -11.51 -28.61 -4.92
N SER A 196 -11.55 -29.37 -6.01
CA SER A 196 -10.64 -29.19 -7.15
C SER A 196 -11.03 -28.01 -8.05
N LYS A 197 -12.33 -27.70 -8.15
CA LYS A 197 -12.84 -26.56 -8.92
C LYS A 197 -12.97 -25.33 -8.03
N ILE A 198 -12.34 -24.22 -8.42
CA ILE A 198 -12.36 -22.95 -7.68
C ILE A 198 -13.09 -21.88 -8.49
N ALA A 199 -14.11 -21.28 -7.87
CA ALA A 199 -14.73 -20.05 -8.34
C ALA A 199 -14.20 -18.92 -7.46
N ALA A 200 -13.17 -18.22 -7.96
CA ALA A 200 -12.49 -17.18 -7.21
C ALA A 200 -12.96 -15.79 -7.65
N TYR A 201 -13.11 -14.87 -6.69
CA TYR A 201 -13.66 -13.54 -6.90
C TYR A 201 -12.77 -12.48 -6.25
N ASP A 202 -12.71 -11.30 -6.83
CA ASP A 202 -12.43 -10.08 -6.07
C ASP A 202 -13.65 -9.68 -5.19
N LEU A 203 -13.46 -8.76 -4.26
CA LEU A 203 -14.52 -8.28 -3.36
C LEU A 203 -15.15 -6.95 -3.81
N ASP A 204 -14.38 -5.86 -3.74
CA ASP A 204 -14.88 -4.49 -3.87
C ASP A 204 -15.03 -4.14 -5.36
N SER A 205 -16.22 -3.72 -5.77
CA SER A 205 -16.66 -3.55 -7.17
C SER A 205 -16.81 -4.85 -7.97
N THR A 206 -16.70 -6.02 -7.32
CA THR A 206 -16.90 -7.33 -7.94
C THR A 206 -18.09 -8.09 -7.35
N LEU A 207 -18.14 -8.24 -6.02
CA LEU A 207 -19.28 -8.84 -5.31
C LEU A 207 -20.12 -7.77 -4.62
N ILE A 208 -19.48 -6.68 -4.20
CA ILE A 208 -20.13 -5.58 -3.49
C ILE A 208 -19.75 -4.23 -4.10
N LYS A 209 -20.53 -3.20 -3.80
CA LYS A 209 -20.20 -1.79 -4.07
C LYS A 209 -20.65 -0.92 -2.91
N PRO A 210 -20.14 0.31 -2.74
CA PRO A 210 -20.65 1.22 -1.73
C PRO A 210 -22.15 1.48 -1.88
N LYS A 211 -22.90 1.39 -0.79
CA LYS A 211 -24.35 1.67 -0.78
C LYS A 211 -24.62 3.15 -1.03
N SER A 212 -23.71 4.00 -0.56
CA SER A 212 -23.76 5.46 -0.70
C SER A 212 -23.54 5.98 -2.12
N GLY A 213 -23.10 5.14 -3.05
CA GLY A 213 -22.75 5.53 -4.43
C GLY A 213 -21.41 6.26 -4.55
N LEU A 214 -20.67 6.45 -3.46
CA LEU A 214 -19.30 6.99 -3.52
C LEU A 214 -18.31 5.95 -4.07
N VAL A 215 -17.15 6.44 -4.51
CA VAL A 215 -16.03 5.58 -4.94
C VAL A 215 -15.46 4.78 -3.76
N PHE A 216 -15.39 5.40 -2.58
CA PHE A 216 -14.90 4.76 -1.36
C PHE A 216 -16.00 4.68 -0.32
N PRO A 217 -16.10 3.56 0.42
CA PRO A 217 -17.07 3.43 1.51
C PRO A 217 -16.85 4.49 2.60
N LYS A 218 -17.93 4.88 3.28
CA LYS A 218 -17.89 5.85 4.40
C LYS A 218 -17.70 5.18 5.76
N ASN A 219 -18.11 3.92 5.90
CA ASN A 219 -18.06 3.13 7.13
C ASN A 219 -18.17 1.63 6.80
N PRO A 220 -18.04 0.72 7.79
CA PRO A 220 -18.10 -0.72 7.56
C PRO A 220 -19.44 -1.25 7.01
N ASP A 221 -20.53 -0.51 7.19
CA ASP A 221 -21.89 -0.86 6.72
C ASP A 221 -22.22 -0.25 5.35
N ASP A 222 -21.34 0.60 4.80
CA ASP A 222 -21.52 1.23 3.50
C ASP A 222 -21.16 0.28 2.36
N TRP A 223 -21.92 -0.79 2.24
CA TRP A 223 -21.83 -1.74 1.15
C TRP A 223 -23.21 -2.30 0.80
N GLN A 224 -23.34 -2.77 -0.43
CA GLN A 224 -24.45 -3.56 -0.93
C GLN A 224 -23.91 -4.54 -1.96
N LEU A 225 -24.64 -5.63 -2.23
CA LEU A 225 -24.32 -6.51 -3.35
C LEU A 225 -24.30 -5.70 -4.65
N ILE A 226 -23.32 -5.96 -5.52
CA ILE A 226 -23.19 -5.20 -6.77
C ILE A 226 -24.41 -5.42 -7.68
N TYR A 227 -24.91 -6.66 -7.72
CA TYR A 227 -26.09 -7.12 -8.44
C TYR A 227 -26.95 -8.06 -7.58
N PRO A 228 -28.29 -8.08 -7.77
CA PRO A 228 -29.17 -9.02 -7.09
C PRO A 228 -28.89 -10.49 -7.42
N THR A 229 -28.27 -10.79 -8.58
CA THR A 229 -28.00 -12.14 -9.07
C THR A 229 -26.85 -12.84 -8.35
N VAL A 230 -25.99 -12.09 -7.63
CA VAL A 230 -24.77 -12.61 -6.99
C VAL A 230 -25.04 -13.82 -6.08
N PRO A 231 -25.98 -13.79 -5.11
CA PRO A 231 -26.19 -14.92 -4.23
C PRO A 231 -26.69 -16.17 -4.96
N GLY A 232 -27.58 -16.00 -5.94
CA GLY A 232 -28.10 -17.11 -6.75
C GLY A 232 -26.99 -17.81 -7.55
N LYS A 233 -26.14 -17.01 -8.21
CA LYS A 233 -25.02 -17.52 -9.01
C LYS A 233 -23.98 -18.26 -8.16
N LEU A 234 -23.61 -17.71 -7.00
CA LEU A 234 -22.64 -18.35 -6.09
C LEU A 234 -23.20 -19.63 -5.47
N LYS A 235 -24.50 -19.67 -5.14
CA LYS A 235 -25.17 -20.89 -4.68
C LYS A 235 -25.16 -21.98 -5.75
N GLN A 236 -25.50 -21.63 -6.99
CA GLN A 236 -25.44 -22.56 -8.11
C GLN A 236 -24.03 -23.14 -8.27
N LEU A 237 -23.00 -22.29 -8.35
CA LEU A 237 -21.62 -22.74 -8.49
C LEU A 237 -21.17 -23.64 -7.34
N HIS A 238 -21.56 -23.31 -6.11
CA HIS A 238 -21.29 -24.16 -4.96
C HIS A 238 -21.98 -25.53 -5.08
N SER A 239 -23.22 -25.58 -5.56
CA SER A 239 -23.91 -26.85 -5.87
C SER A 239 -23.25 -27.63 -7.01
N ASP A 240 -22.66 -26.93 -7.99
CA ASP A 240 -21.92 -27.52 -9.12
C ASP A 240 -20.49 -28.00 -8.74
N GLY A 241 -20.18 -28.01 -7.44
CA GLY A 241 -18.94 -28.54 -6.90
C GLY A 241 -17.78 -27.54 -6.91
N TYR A 242 -18.03 -26.23 -7.03
CA TYR A 242 -17.00 -25.22 -6.86
C TYR A 242 -16.79 -24.88 -5.38
N LYS A 243 -15.53 -24.66 -4.99
CA LYS A 243 -15.20 -23.94 -3.74
C LYS A 243 -15.22 -22.44 -4.05
N ILE A 244 -15.94 -21.67 -3.25
CA ILE A 244 -16.05 -20.22 -3.41
C ILE A 244 -14.90 -19.55 -2.64
N VAL A 245 -14.09 -18.77 -3.35
CA VAL A 245 -12.92 -18.10 -2.78
C VAL A 245 -12.96 -16.61 -3.10
N ILE A 246 -12.53 -15.77 -2.16
CA ILE A 246 -12.35 -14.33 -2.38
C ILE A 246 -10.88 -13.96 -2.18
N PHE A 247 -10.32 -13.21 -3.13
CA PHE A 247 -8.98 -12.63 -3.07
C PHE A 247 -9.09 -11.10 -3.11
N THR A 248 -8.74 -10.42 -2.03
CA THR A 248 -8.91 -8.96 -1.93
C THR A 248 -7.65 -8.23 -1.45
N ASN A 249 -7.34 -7.10 -2.09
CA ASN A 249 -6.22 -6.23 -1.76
C ASN A 249 -6.68 -5.13 -0.79
N GLN A 250 -6.27 -5.19 0.48
CA GLN A 250 -6.71 -4.28 1.55
C GLN A 250 -5.51 -3.59 2.26
N ALA A 251 -4.68 -2.88 1.48
CA ALA A 251 -3.47 -2.23 1.97
C ALA A 251 -3.71 -1.21 3.11
N SER A 252 -4.93 -0.69 3.23
CA SER A 252 -5.33 0.19 4.32
C SER A 252 -5.29 -0.51 5.69
N ILE A 253 -5.42 -1.84 5.74
CA ILE A 253 -5.31 -2.61 6.98
C ILE A 253 -3.85 -2.65 7.45
N GLY A 254 -2.92 -3.04 6.59
CA GLY A 254 -1.50 -3.13 6.96
C GLY A 254 -0.87 -1.77 7.21
N SER A 255 -1.40 -0.69 6.62
CA SER A 255 -0.99 0.68 6.97
C SER A 255 -1.62 1.21 8.27
N GLY A 256 -2.44 0.41 8.96
CA GLY A 256 -3.17 0.80 10.17
C GLY A 256 -4.28 1.83 9.94
N ARG A 257 -4.62 2.15 8.68
CA ARG A 257 -5.67 3.12 8.35
C ARG A 257 -7.05 2.54 8.63
N LEU A 258 -7.28 1.30 8.20
CA LEU A 258 -8.52 0.55 8.45
C LEU A 258 -8.26 -0.50 9.54
N ASN A 259 -9.13 -0.53 10.57
CA ASN A 259 -9.03 -1.55 11.61
C ASN A 259 -9.48 -2.92 11.06
N ALA A 260 -8.64 -3.94 11.22
CA ALA A 260 -8.93 -5.32 10.78
C ALA A 260 -10.23 -5.87 11.37
N LYS A 261 -10.59 -5.51 12.61
CA LYS A 261 -11.86 -5.93 13.25
C LYS A 261 -13.09 -5.39 12.51
N HIS A 262 -13.03 -4.14 12.04
CA HIS A 262 -14.12 -3.55 11.27
C HIS A 262 -14.25 -4.19 9.89
N PHE A 263 -13.12 -4.54 9.28
CA PHE A 263 -13.13 -5.29 8.03
C PHE A 263 -13.72 -6.70 8.22
N LEU A 264 -13.32 -7.40 9.28
CA LEU A 264 -13.89 -8.72 9.62
C LEU A 264 -15.40 -8.65 9.85
N TYR A 265 -15.89 -7.62 10.56
CA TYR A 265 -17.32 -7.38 10.74
C TYR A 265 -18.04 -7.21 9.39
N LYS A 266 -17.50 -6.38 8.48
CA LYS A 266 -18.02 -6.23 7.11
C LYS A 266 -18.07 -7.57 6.38
N ILE A 267 -16.99 -8.36 6.43
CA ILE A 267 -16.93 -9.68 5.76
C ILE A 267 -17.98 -10.64 6.31
N LYS A 268 -18.16 -10.73 7.64
CA LYS A 268 -19.19 -11.59 8.25
C LYS A 268 -20.61 -11.26 7.74
N ASN A 269 -20.95 -9.98 7.67
CA ASN A 269 -22.26 -9.57 7.16
C ASN A 269 -22.44 -9.88 5.66
N ILE A 270 -21.36 -9.77 4.87
CA ILE A 270 -21.36 -10.12 3.44
C ILE A 270 -21.54 -11.62 3.25
N THR A 271 -20.77 -12.45 3.96
CA THR A 271 -20.83 -13.91 3.82
C THR A 271 -22.20 -14.43 4.25
N GLN A 272 -22.78 -13.90 5.34
CA GLN A 272 -24.13 -14.21 5.77
C GLN A 272 -25.17 -13.82 4.72
N ARG A 273 -25.02 -12.65 4.08
CA ARG A 273 -25.96 -12.18 3.04
C ARG A 273 -25.90 -13.02 1.77
N ILE A 274 -24.73 -13.51 1.37
CA ILE A 274 -24.57 -14.40 0.20
C ILE A 274 -25.08 -15.81 0.54
N GLY A 275 -24.75 -16.32 1.73
CA GLY A 275 -25.26 -17.59 2.24
C GLY A 275 -24.67 -18.82 1.56
N VAL A 276 -23.36 -18.80 1.26
CA VAL A 276 -22.59 -19.98 0.82
C VAL A 276 -21.28 -20.09 1.61
N PRO A 277 -20.78 -21.31 1.86
CA PRO A 277 -19.43 -21.48 2.42
C PRO A 277 -18.37 -20.85 1.51
N MET A 278 -17.49 -20.04 2.08
CA MET A 278 -16.44 -19.37 1.35
C MET A 278 -15.17 -19.15 2.18
N GLN A 279 -14.04 -19.08 1.49
CA GLN A 279 -12.74 -18.77 2.07
C GLN A 279 -12.23 -17.45 1.50
N ILE A 280 -11.88 -16.49 2.37
CA ILE A 280 -11.50 -15.13 1.99
C ILE A 280 -10.05 -14.91 2.39
N PHE A 281 -9.24 -14.48 1.43
CA PHE A 281 -7.84 -14.14 1.59
C PHE A 281 -7.67 -12.63 1.38
N VAL A 282 -7.00 -11.98 2.32
CA VAL A 282 -6.93 -10.53 2.43
C VAL A 282 -5.46 -10.11 2.48
N ALA A 283 -4.94 -9.59 1.36
CA ALA A 283 -3.58 -9.05 1.30
C ALA A 283 -3.56 -7.65 1.91
N THR A 284 -2.85 -7.47 3.03
CA THR A 284 -2.86 -6.21 3.79
C THR A 284 -1.66 -5.31 3.53
N THR A 285 -0.64 -5.82 2.84
CA THR A 285 0.62 -5.10 2.54
C THR A 285 1.00 -5.23 1.06
N TYR A 286 2.06 -4.52 0.63
CA TYR A 286 2.54 -4.51 -0.76
C TYR A 286 3.60 -5.60 -1.03
N ASN A 287 3.29 -6.85 -0.69
CA ASN A 287 4.20 -7.99 -0.81
C ASN A 287 3.66 -9.07 -1.77
N LYS A 288 4.21 -10.29 -1.70
CA LYS A 288 3.83 -11.45 -2.51
C LYS A 288 2.34 -11.83 -2.47
N TYR A 289 1.57 -11.39 -1.47
CA TYR A 289 0.13 -11.67 -1.39
C TYR A 289 -0.70 -10.66 -2.21
N ARG A 290 -0.18 -9.49 -2.53
CA ARG A 290 -0.94 -8.44 -3.21
C ARG A 290 -1.09 -8.75 -4.69
N LYS A 291 -2.33 -8.84 -5.18
CA LYS A 291 -2.61 -9.02 -6.62
C LYS A 291 -1.91 -7.93 -7.43
N PRO A 292 -1.29 -8.24 -8.59
CA PRO A 292 -1.43 -9.49 -9.35
C PRO A 292 -0.53 -10.66 -8.92
N MET A 293 0.23 -10.53 -7.83
CA MET A 293 1.01 -11.64 -7.30
C MET A 293 0.14 -12.82 -6.88
N ILE A 294 0.70 -14.02 -7.00
CA ILE A 294 -0.03 -15.28 -6.80
C ILE A 294 -0.02 -15.80 -5.35
N GLY A 295 0.56 -15.06 -4.40
CA GLY A 295 0.80 -15.58 -3.05
C GLY A 295 -0.48 -15.97 -2.30
N MET A 296 -1.60 -15.28 -2.53
CA MET A 296 -2.87 -15.70 -1.92
C MET A 296 -3.37 -17.03 -2.51
N TRP A 297 -3.18 -17.25 -3.81
CA TRP A 297 -3.52 -18.50 -4.48
C TRP A 297 -2.63 -19.65 -4.01
N GLN A 298 -1.32 -19.43 -3.88
CA GLN A 298 -0.41 -20.42 -3.32
C GLN A 298 -0.81 -20.81 -1.89
N ARG A 299 -1.28 -19.84 -1.09
CA ARG A 299 -1.80 -20.13 0.24
C ARG A 299 -3.12 -20.90 0.19
N LEU A 300 -3.99 -20.64 -0.79
CA LEU A 300 -5.19 -21.45 -1.04
C LEU A 300 -4.80 -22.90 -1.35
N GLU A 301 -3.85 -23.15 -2.26
CA GLU A 301 -3.37 -24.50 -2.61
C GLU A 301 -2.90 -25.25 -1.35
N GLN A 302 -2.16 -24.60 -0.45
CA GLN A 302 -1.73 -25.17 0.84
C GLN A 302 -2.87 -25.42 1.84
N LYS A 303 -3.97 -24.67 1.73
CA LYS A 303 -5.14 -24.71 2.63
C LYS A 303 -6.34 -25.41 1.98
N ASN A 304 -6.08 -26.27 0.99
CA ASN A 304 -7.11 -27.02 0.28
C ASN A 304 -7.05 -28.53 0.62
N ASP A 305 -6.68 -28.88 1.86
CA ASP A 305 -6.66 -30.25 2.39
C ASP A 305 -6.04 -31.30 1.45
N SER A 306 -4.93 -30.92 0.79
CA SER A 306 -4.23 -31.72 -0.21
C SER A 306 -5.04 -32.08 -1.47
N VAL A 307 -6.24 -31.53 -1.65
CA VAL A 307 -7.03 -31.66 -2.89
C VAL A 307 -6.40 -30.76 -3.96
N PRO A 308 -5.85 -31.32 -5.06
CA PRO A 308 -5.27 -30.53 -6.13
C PRO A 308 -6.31 -29.66 -6.82
N ILE A 309 -5.92 -28.43 -7.18
CA ILE A 309 -6.80 -27.49 -7.88
C ILE A 309 -6.64 -27.67 -9.39
N ASP A 310 -7.75 -27.93 -10.07
CA ASP A 310 -7.85 -27.97 -11.52
C ASP A 310 -8.05 -26.54 -12.04
N LYS A 311 -6.97 -25.94 -12.54
CA LYS A 311 -6.97 -24.55 -13.04
C LYS A 311 -7.75 -24.39 -14.35
N ASP A 312 -7.82 -25.43 -15.18
CA ASP A 312 -8.53 -25.38 -16.47
C ASP A 312 -10.06 -25.30 -16.29
N ASN A 313 -10.56 -25.91 -15.20
CA ASN A 313 -11.97 -25.85 -14.80
C ASN A 313 -12.26 -24.83 -13.69
N SER A 314 -11.25 -24.07 -13.26
CA SER A 314 -11.37 -22.94 -12.33
C SER A 314 -11.37 -21.60 -13.06
N PHE A 315 -11.80 -20.55 -12.38
CA PHE A 315 -11.82 -19.20 -12.95
C PHE A 315 -11.69 -18.11 -11.89
N TYR A 316 -11.30 -16.91 -12.34
CA TYR A 316 -11.22 -15.70 -11.53
C TYR A 316 -12.12 -14.60 -12.09
N ILE A 317 -12.90 -13.96 -11.22
CA ILE A 317 -13.79 -12.85 -11.56
C ILE A 317 -13.33 -11.59 -10.83
N GLY A 318 -13.16 -10.48 -11.54
CA GLY A 318 -12.74 -9.22 -10.92
C GLY A 318 -12.96 -7.99 -11.79
N ASP A 319 -13.12 -6.83 -11.15
CA ASP A 319 -13.40 -5.56 -11.82
C ASP A 319 -12.13 -4.87 -12.34
N SER A 320 -10.98 -5.15 -11.71
CA SER A 320 -9.68 -4.53 -12.03
C SER A 320 -9.10 -5.20 -13.26
N ALA A 321 -9.72 -4.91 -14.41
CA ALA A 321 -9.60 -5.65 -15.64
C ALA A 321 -8.93 -4.85 -16.78
N GLY A 322 -8.43 -3.64 -16.52
CA GLY A 322 -7.75 -2.82 -17.52
C GLY A 322 -8.65 -2.30 -18.64
N ARG A 323 -9.97 -2.22 -18.42
CA ARG A 323 -10.91 -1.74 -19.44
C ARG A 323 -10.67 -0.27 -19.80
N ALA A 324 -10.75 0.04 -21.09
CA ALA A 324 -10.57 1.39 -21.61
C ALA A 324 -11.72 2.33 -21.19
N ALA A 325 -11.53 3.64 -21.26
CA ALA A 325 -12.62 4.58 -20.96
C ALA A 325 -13.82 4.35 -21.89
N ASN A 326 -15.03 4.56 -21.38
CA ASN A 326 -16.29 4.36 -22.10
C ASN A 326 -16.57 2.91 -22.53
N TRP A 327 -16.00 1.92 -21.84
CA TRP A 327 -16.34 0.51 -22.04
C TRP A 327 -17.83 0.20 -21.78
N ALA A 328 -18.51 1.06 -21.02
CA ALA A 328 -19.96 1.13 -20.89
C ALA A 328 -20.40 2.60 -20.66
N PRO A 329 -21.69 2.95 -20.86
CA PRO A 329 -22.18 4.32 -20.70
C PRO A 329 -21.81 4.93 -19.33
N GLY A 330 -21.09 6.06 -19.36
CA GLY A 330 -20.67 6.79 -18.16
C GLY A 330 -19.54 6.13 -17.35
N LYS A 331 -18.93 5.05 -17.83
CA LYS A 331 -17.82 4.37 -17.14
C LYS A 331 -16.46 4.94 -17.53
N LYS A 332 -15.67 5.29 -16.52
CA LYS A 332 -14.25 5.63 -16.66
C LYS A 332 -13.44 4.36 -16.97
N LYS A 333 -12.21 4.55 -17.44
CA LYS A 333 -11.23 3.45 -17.51
C LYS A 333 -11.06 2.82 -16.12
N ASP A 334 -10.77 1.52 -16.09
CA ASP A 334 -10.52 0.83 -14.83
C ASP A 334 -9.33 1.45 -14.11
N HIS A 335 -9.37 1.43 -12.78
CA HIS A 335 -8.26 1.95 -12.00
C HIS A 335 -6.99 1.15 -12.26
N SER A 336 -7.06 -0.18 -12.27
CA SER A 336 -5.91 -1.08 -12.51
C SER A 336 -6.32 -2.31 -13.33
N SER A 337 -5.34 -3.18 -13.60
CA SER A 337 -5.52 -4.47 -14.27
C SER A 337 -5.21 -5.65 -13.33
N ALA A 338 -5.12 -5.41 -12.02
CA ALA A 338 -4.60 -6.37 -11.05
C ALA A 338 -5.32 -7.73 -11.05
N ASP A 339 -6.62 -7.76 -11.29
CA ASP A 339 -7.43 -8.99 -11.29
C ASP A 339 -7.19 -9.81 -12.56
N ARG A 340 -7.20 -9.14 -13.72
CA ARG A 340 -6.89 -9.79 -15.00
C ARG A 340 -5.45 -10.30 -15.01
N LEU A 341 -4.51 -9.52 -14.49
CA LEU A 341 -3.10 -9.88 -14.42
C LEU A 341 -2.85 -11.03 -13.43
N LEU A 342 -3.59 -11.10 -12.31
CA LEU A 342 -3.58 -12.28 -11.42
C LEU A 342 -4.02 -13.54 -12.18
N ALA A 343 -5.14 -13.45 -12.90
CA ALA A 343 -5.65 -14.58 -13.67
C ALA A 343 -4.66 -15.02 -14.75
N LEU A 344 -4.01 -14.07 -15.44
CA LEU A 344 -2.94 -14.37 -16.40
C LEU A 344 -1.73 -15.04 -15.75
N ASN A 345 -1.29 -14.58 -14.58
CA ASN A 345 -0.19 -15.19 -13.83
C ASN A 345 -0.49 -16.63 -13.41
N LEU A 346 -1.76 -16.94 -13.14
CA LEU A 346 -2.23 -18.27 -12.74
C LEU A 346 -2.70 -19.13 -13.92
N SER A 347 -2.74 -18.59 -15.14
CA SER A 347 -3.36 -19.22 -16.31
C SER A 347 -4.83 -19.62 -16.09
N LEU A 348 -5.59 -18.79 -15.35
CA LEU A 348 -7.02 -19.00 -15.11
C LEU A 348 -7.88 -18.31 -16.17
N LYS A 349 -9.05 -18.90 -16.44
CA LYS A 349 -10.13 -18.19 -17.14
C LYS A 349 -10.52 -16.94 -16.36
N PHE A 350 -10.68 -15.81 -17.04
CA PHE A 350 -11.03 -14.53 -16.44
C PHE A 350 -12.30 -13.95 -17.06
N GLN A 351 -13.16 -13.39 -16.22
CA GLN A 351 -14.30 -12.57 -16.66
C GLN A 351 -14.48 -11.37 -15.74
N THR A 352 -15.09 -10.31 -16.27
CA THR A 352 -15.54 -9.17 -15.46
C THR A 352 -16.85 -9.48 -14.74
N PRO A 353 -17.24 -8.72 -13.70
CA PRO A 353 -18.51 -8.92 -12.99
C PRO A 353 -19.72 -8.83 -13.93
N GLU A 354 -19.68 -7.90 -14.89
CA GLU A 354 -20.74 -7.72 -15.90
C GLU A 354 -20.87 -8.94 -16.82
N GLU A 355 -19.75 -9.47 -17.30
CA GLU A 355 -19.73 -10.70 -18.12
C GLU A 355 -20.28 -11.89 -17.32
N HIS A 356 -19.84 -12.04 -16.07
CA HIS A 356 -20.13 -13.23 -15.26
C HIS A 356 -21.56 -13.25 -14.68
N PHE A 357 -22.05 -12.11 -14.17
CA PHE A 357 -23.33 -12.02 -13.46
C PHE A 357 -24.48 -11.53 -14.32
N LEU A 358 -24.19 -10.79 -15.41
CA LEU A 358 -25.21 -10.20 -16.30
C LEU A 358 -25.18 -10.77 -17.72
N GLY A 359 -24.18 -11.60 -18.07
CA GLY A 359 -24.05 -12.15 -19.41
C GLY A 359 -23.68 -11.13 -20.48
N HIS A 360 -23.09 -10.00 -20.08
CA HIS A 360 -22.62 -9.00 -21.03
C HIS A 360 -21.49 -9.54 -21.90
N LYS A 361 -21.32 -8.96 -23.10
CA LYS A 361 -20.18 -9.24 -23.96
C LYS A 361 -18.89 -8.70 -23.34
N PRO A 362 -17.73 -9.35 -23.58
CA PRO A 362 -16.45 -8.86 -23.10
C PRO A 362 -16.15 -7.42 -23.53
N ALA A 363 -15.71 -6.60 -22.58
CA ALA A 363 -15.29 -5.23 -22.85
C ALA A 363 -13.83 -5.17 -23.36
N PRO A 364 -13.50 -4.22 -24.26
CA PRO A 364 -12.11 -3.97 -24.64
C PRO A 364 -11.24 -3.58 -23.44
N PHE A 365 -10.04 -4.14 -23.38
CA PHE A 365 -9.06 -3.88 -22.33
C PHE A 365 -7.66 -3.68 -22.90
N ILE A 366 -6.80 -3.06 -22.11
CA ILE A 366 -5.40 -2.79 -22.45
C ILE A 366 -4.51 -3.47 -21.40
N LEU A 367 -3.57 -4.31 -21.86
CA LEU A 367 -2.55 -4.89 -21.00
C LEU A 367 -1.39 -3.91 -20.78
N PRO A 368 -0.59 -4.07 -19.71
CA PRO A 368 0.63 -3.30 -19.52
C PRO A 368 1.55 -3.37 -20.74
N VAL A 369 2.22 -2.27 -21.05
CA VAL A 369 3.14 -2.16 -22.20
C VAL A 369 4.27 -3.18 -22.09
N PHE A 370 4.82 -3.36 -20.89
CA PHE A 370 5.85 -4.37 -20.63
C PHE A 370 5.21 -5.74 -20.39
N ASN A 371 5.60 -6.73 -21.20
CA ASN A 371 5.20 -8.12 -21.03
C ASN A 371 6.38 -8.95 -20.50
N PRO A 372 6.35 -9.39 -19.23
CA PRO A 372 7.45 -10.12 -18.60
C PRO A 372 7.71 -11.51 -19.21
N ARG A 373 6.79 -12.04 -20.02
CA ARG A 373 6.95 -13.33 -20.73
C ARG A 373 7.58 -13.18 -22.11
N GLN A 374 7.70 -11.96 -22.61
CA GLN A 374 8.25 -11.66 -23.93
C GLN A 374 9.57 -10.90 -23.77
N LEU A 375 10.57 -11.59 -23.23
CA LEU A 375 11.92 -11.04 -23.11
C LEU A 375 12.65 -11.22 -24.44
N SER A 376 13.34 -10.17 -24.88
CA SER A 376 14.11 -10.20 -26.12
C SER A 376 15.37 -11.05 -25.97
N ASN A 377 15.53 -12.07 -26.82
CA ASN A 377 16.79 -12.81 -26.97
C ASN A 377 17.73 -12.04 -27.90
N THR A 378 18.27 -10.93 -27.39
CA THR A 378 19.19 -10.05 -28.12
C THR A 378 20.54 -10.04 -27.44
N ASP A 379 21.61 -9.78 -28.20
CA ASP A 379 22.93 -9.54 -27.63
C ASP A 379 22.89 -8.36 -26.64
N VAL A 380 23.65 -8.48 -25.55
CA VAL A 380 23.68 -7.48 -24.47
C VAL A 380 24.18 -6.13 -24.99
N CYS A 381 25.24 -6.13 -25.81
CA CYS A 381 25.78 -4.95 -26.48
C CYS A 381 25.97 -5.28 -27.98
N PRO A 382 24.94 -5.10 -28.83
CA PRO A 382 25.03 -5.47 -30.24
C PRO A 382 26.13 -4.69 -30.96
N GLY A 383 27.04 -5.40 -31.63
CA GLY A 383 28.03 -4.81 -32.54
C GLY A 383 29.22 -4.10 -31.88
N THR A 384 29.45 -4.24 -30.58
CA THR A 384 30.60 -3.64 -29.89
C THR A 384 31.10 -4.48 -28.73
N SER A 385 32.40 -4.38 -28.44
CA SER A 385 33.02 -5.05 -27.31
C SER A 385 32.64 -4.37 -26.01
N ILE A 386 32.17 -5.15 -25.05
CA ILE A 386 31.86 -4.68 -23.70
C ILE A 386 33.12 -4.14 -23.01
N ASN A 387 34.24 -4.84 -23.15
CA ASN A 387 35.50 -4.58 -22.47
C ASN A 387 36.51 -3.99 -23.46
N SER A 388 37.46 -3.20 -22.96
CA SER A 388 38.62 -2.73 -23.71
C SER A 388 39.91 -3.37 -23.20
N SER A 389 40.87 -3.60 -24.12
CA SER A 389 42.24 -4.01 -23.77
C SER A 389 43.11 -2.84 -23.30
N SER A 390 42.69 -1.61 -23.56
CA SER A 390 43.34 -0.39 -23.07
C SER A 390 42.57 0.22 -21.90
N GLN A 391 43.27 1.00 -21.07
CA GLN A 391 42.64 1.70 -19.96
C GLN A 391 41.54 2.63 -20.48
N GLU A 392 40.35 2.52 -19.90
CA GLU A 392 39.20 3.34 -20.27
C GLU A 392 38.32 3.70 -19.07
N ILE A 393 37.39 4.62 -19.29
CA ILE A 393 36.31 4.94 -18.36
C ILE A 393 34.99 4.55 -19.00
N VAL A 394 34.21 3.79 -18.25
CA VAL A 394 32.86 3.42 -18.60
C VAL A 394 31.88 4.22 -17.75
N LEU A 395 31.05 5.03 -18.40
CA LEU A 395 29.98 5.80 -17.76
C LEU A 395 28.63 5.12 -18.00
N MET A 396 28.00 4.57 -16.96
CA MET A 396 26.67 4.01 -17.07
C MET A 396 25.60 5.10 -17.07
N VAL A 397 24.60 4.99 -17.93
CA VAL A 397 23.43 5.89 -17.99
C VAL A 397 22.17 5.03 -18.00
N GLY A 398 21.27 5.29 -17.06
CA GLY A 398 19.98 4.61 -17.02
C GLY A 398 19.22 4.83 -15.71
N CYS A 399 17.89 4.67 -15.76
CA CYS A 399 17.04 4.88 -14.59
C CYS A 399 17.36 3.88 -13.45
N PRO A 400 17.05 4.21 -12.19
CA PRO A 400 17.03 3.21 -11.11
C PRO A 400 16.16 2.00 -11.50
N GLY A 401 16.65 0.78 -11.24
CA GLY A 401 15.98 -0.45 -11.67
C GLY A 401 16.27 -0.89 -13.11
N SER A 402 17.01 -0.11 -13.91
CA SER A 402 17.30 -0.48 -15.31
C SER A 402 18.23 -1.68 -15.50
N GLY A 403 18.92 -2.14 -14.44
CA GLY A 403 19.86 -3.26 -14.49
C GLY A 403 21.34 -2.87 -14.55
N LYS A 404 21.70 -1.58 -14.44
CA LYS A 404 23.11 -1.12 -14.47
C LYS A 404 24.03 -1.90 -13.53
N SER A 405 23.74 -1.94 -12.24
CA SER A 405 24.58 -2.63 -11.26
C SER A 405 24.70 -4.13 -11.53
N TYR A 406 23.64 -4.73 -12.10
CA TYR A 406 23.70 -6.11 -12.56
C TYR A 406 24.64 -6.25 -13.77
N PHE A 407 24.53 -5.38 -14.76
CA PHE A 407 25.44 -5.37 -15.91
C PHE A 407 26.90 -5.19 -15.47
N VAL A 408 27.19 -4.19 -14.63
CA VAL A 408 28.54 -3.92 -14.12
C VAL A 408 29.11 -5.12 -13.37
N LYS A 409 28.33 -5.73 -12.48
CA LYS A 409 28.77 -6.89 -11.69
C LYS A 409 29.12 -8.12 -12.55
N ASN A 410 28.39 -8.34 -13.64
CA ASN A 410 28.57 -9.55 -14.45
C ASN A 410 29.57 -9.36 -15.60
N TYR A 411 29.66 -8.15 -16.16
CA TYR A 411 30.40 -7.89 -17.40
C TYR A 411 31.65 -7.01 -17.21
N LEU A 412 31.70 -6.19 -16.15
CA LEU A 412 32.79 -5.24 -15.87
C LEU A 412 33.42 -5.48 -14.48
N LYS A 413 33.46 -6.74 -14.04
CA LYS A 413 33.95 -7.14 -12.70
C LYS A 413 35.40 -6.75 -12.40
N ASP A 414 36.22 -6.62 -13.45
CA ASP A 414 37.65 -6.30 -13.35
C ASP A 414 37.92 -4.78 -13.39
N TYR A 415 36.87 -3.95 -13.50
CA TYR A 415 36.98 -2.50 -13.52
C TYR A 415 36.89 -1.94 -12.09
N GLY A 416 37.62 -0.85 -11.84
CA GLY A 416 37.49 -0.05 -10.63
C GLY A 416 36.05 0.46 -10.47
N TYR A 417 35.39 0.06 -9.40
CA TYR A 417 33.96 0.32 -9.20
C TYR A 417 33.73 1.64 -8.45
N VAL A 418 33.02 2.57 -9.09
CA VAL A 418 32.63 3.85 -8.51
C VAL A 418 31.12 3.97 -8.49
N ASN A 419 30.54 4.10 -7.29
CA ASN A 419 29.10 4.24 -7.10
C ASN A 419 28.83 5.29 -6.01
N ARG A 420 27.91 6.21 -6.30
CA ARG A 420 27.57 7.32 -5.40
C ARG A 420 26.76 6.88 -4.20
N ASP A 421 25.93 5.86 -4.32
CA ASP A 421 25.12 5.35 -3.21
C ASP A 421 26.03 4.79 -2.09
N THR A 422 27.18 4.22 -2.45
CA THR A 422 28.17 3.73 -1.47
C THR A 422 29.14 4.82 -0.99
N LEU A 423 29.56 5.73 -1.89
CA LEU A 423 30.53 6.78 -1.56
C LEU A 423 29.89 8.04 -0.93
N GLY A 424 28.61 8.26 -1.15
CA GLY A 424 27.78 9.33 -0.57
C GLY A 424 27.75 10.65 -1.36
N SER A 425 28.85 11.06 -2.02
CA SER A 425 28.90 12.33 -2.78
C SER A 425 29.55 12.18 -4.15
N TRP A 426 29.22 13.09 -5.07
CA TRP A 426 29.81 13.08 -6.41
C TRP A 426 31.30 13.43 -6.37
N GLN A 427 31.74 14.28 -5.44
CA GLN A 427 33.16 14.61 -5.24
C GLN A 427 33.96 13.37 -4.83
N LYS A 428 33.41 12.54 -3.94
CA LYS A 428 34.03 11.27 -3.56
C LYS A 428 34.08 10.28 -4.71
N CYS A 429 33.08 10.29 -5.61
CA CYS A 429 33.12 9.50 -6.84
C CYS A 429 34.28 9.93 -7.74
N ILE A 430 34.49 11.24 -7.92
CA ILE A 430 35.61 11.78 -8.71
C ILE A 430 36.95 11.37 -8.09
N ALA A 431 37.13 11.54 -6.77
CA ALA A 431 38.36 11.15 -6.09
C ALA A 431 38.65 9.64 -6.22
N ALA A 432 37.61 8.79 -6.09
CA ALA A 432 37.74 7.36 -6.30
C ALA A 432 38.11 7.01 -7.75
N MET A 433 37.48 7.66 -8.73
CA MET A 433 37.78 7.50 -10.15
C MET A 433 39.23 7.89 -10.46
N GLU A 434 39.70 9.05 -9.99
CA GLU A 434 41.08 9.49 -10.19
C GLU A 434 42.10 8.51 -9.59
N ASN A 435 41.82 7.95 -8.41
CA ASN A 435 42.69 6.95 -7.79
C ASN A 435 42.82 5.66 -8.63
N HIS A 436 41.73 5.15 -9.18
CA HIS A 436 41.81 3.97 -10.07
C HIS A 436 42.54 4.31 -11.38
N ILE A 437 42.32 5.52 -11.92
CA ILE A 437 42.98 5.97 -13.15
C ILE A 437 44.50 6.03 -12.97
N THR A 438 44.99 6.60 -11.87
CA THR A 438 46.43 6.69 -11.59
C THR A 438 47.08 5.32 -11.39
N GLN A 439 46.32 4.35 -10.89
CA GLN A 439 46.73 2.94 -10.78
C GLN A 439 46.67 2.16 -12.10
N LYS A 440 46.34 2.82 -13.23
CA LYS A 440 46.19 2.19 -14.56
C LYS A 440 45.07 1.16 -14.64
N ILE A 441 44.07 1.26 -13.76
CA ILE A 441 42.88 0.41 -13.75
C ILE A 441 41.77 1.09 -14.57
N SER A 442 41.06 0.35 -15.43
CA SER A 442 39.85 0.86 -16.11
C SER A 442 38.72 1.07 -15.10
N VAL A 443 37.91 2.11 -15.26
CA VAL A 443 36.94 2.53 -14.24
C VAL A 443 35.52 2.42 -14.76
N VAL A 444 34.60 1.97 -13.93
CA VAL A 444 33.16 2.00 -14.21
C VAL A 444 32.43 2.89 -13.20
N ILE A 445 31.65 3.84 -13.70
CA ILE A 445 30.81 4.73 -12.91
C ILE A 445 29.36 4.23 -12.94
N ASP A 446 28.95 3.47 -11.92
CA ASP A 446 27.60 2.93 -11.77
C ASP A 446 26.68 3.91 -11.03
N ASN A 447 26.37 5.02 -11.70
CA ASN A 447 25.39 6.00 -11.26
C ASN A 447 24.26 6.12 -12.29
N THR A 448 23.21 6.89 -11.96
CA THR A 448 22.09 7.10 -12.89
C THR A 448 22.44 8.02 -14.07
N ASN A 449 23.24 9.06 -13.80
CA ASN A 449 23.79 10.01 -14.78
C ASN A 449 22.75 10.55 -15.81
N PRO A 450 21.61 11.13 -15.34
CA PRO A 450 20.48 11.48 -16.21
C PRO A 450 20.77 12.62 -17.20
N ASP A 451 21.45 13.68 -16.76
CA ASP A 451 21.61 14.94 -17.50
C ASP A 451 23.05 15.21 -17.93
N ARG A 452 23.24 16.16 -18.85
CA ARG A 452 24.57 16.55 -19.37
C ARG A 452 25.49 17.07 -18.27
N SER A 453 24.97 17.86 -17.33
CA SER A 453 25.77 18.46 -16.24
C SER A 453 26.40 17.40 -15.34
N SER A 454 25.64 16.34 -15.04
CA SER A 454 26.09 15.20 -14.24
C SER A 454 27.17 14.40 -14.96
N ARG A 455 27.00 14.15 -16.26
CA ARG A 455 27.97 13.42 -17.09
C ARG A 455 29.27 14.20 -17.31
N LYS A 456 29.16 15.51 -17.54
CA LYS A 456 30.31 16.41 -17.79
C LYS A 456 31.41 16.30 -16.73
N ARG A 457 31.03 16.14 -15.45
CA ARG A 457 31.98 16.01 -14.32
C ARG A 457 32.96 14.84 -14.49
N TYR A 458 32.50 13.73 -15.05
CA TYR A 458 33.35 12.54 -15.28
C TYR A 458 34.13 12.66 -16.59
N ILE A 459 33.50 13.25 -17.62
CA ILE A 459 34.15 13.49 -18.91
C ILE A 459 35.36 14.41 -18.75
N GLU A 460 35.24 15.48 -17.96
CA GLU A 460 36.35 16.41 -17.67
C GLU A 460 37.56 15.70 -17.03
N ILE A 461 37.33 14.69 -16.19
CA ILE A 461 38.41 13.87 -15.62
C ILE A 461 39.04 12.95 -16.68
N GLY A 462 38.23 12.33 -17.53
CA GLY A 462 38.73 11.55 -18.67
C GLY A 462 39.66 12.38 -19.55
N THR A 463 39.24 13.60 -19.91
CA THR A 463 40.05 14.55 -20.68
C THR A 463 41.33 14.94 -19.95
N LYS A 464 41.25 15.28 -18.65
CA LYS A 464 42.41 15.67 -17.83
C LYS A 464 43.50 14.62 -17.79
N TYR A 465 43.14 13.34 -17.72
CA TYR A 465 44.10 12.22 -17.64
C TYR A 465 44.35 11.54 -18.99
N ASN A 466 43.79 12.06 -20.08
CA ASN A 466 43.86 11.49 -21.43
C ASN A 466 43.42 10.01 -21.48
N VAL A 467 42.33 9.69 -20.77
CA VAL A 467 41.72 8.35 -20.76
C VAL A 467 40.38 8.40 -21.49
N PRO A 468 40.15 7.56 -22.51
CA PRO A 468 38.92 7.57 -23.28
C PRO A 468 37.73 7.20 -22.39
N ILE A 469 36.61 7.90 -22.62
CA ILE A 469 35.35 7.63 -21.92
C ILE A 469 34.28 7.12 -22.90
N ARG A 470 33.70 5.95 -22.61
CA ARG A 470 32.54 5.40 -23.31
C ARG A 470 31.28 5.51 -22.46
N CYS A 471 30.15 5.72 -23.11
CA CYS A 471 28.85 5.83 -22.46
C CYS A 471 28.02 4.57 -22.72
N PHE A 472 27.68 3.81 -21.68
CA PHE A 472 26.72 2.70 -21.78
C PHE A 472 25.33 3.16 -21.37
N VAL A 473 24.41 3.21 -22.32
CA VAL A 473 23.02 3.63 -22.12
C VAL A 473 22.14 2.39 -22.00
N MET A 474 21.49 2.21 -20.86
CA MET A 474 20.54 1.10 -20.68
C MET A 474 19.28 1.33 -21.52
N SER A 475 18.95 0.38 -22.39
CA SER A 475 17.76 0.42 -23.26
C SER A 475 16.46 0.06 -22.53
N THR A 476 16.55 -0.30 -21.25
CA THR A 476 15.42 -0.69 -20.40
C THR A 476 14.39 0.43 -20.29
N THR A 477 13.13 0.15 -20.64
CA THR A 477 12.02 1.11 -20.51
C THR A 477 11.68 1.38 -19.05
N ILE A 478 10.86 2.41 -18.79
CA ILE A 478 10.42 2.77 -17.44
C ILE A 478 9.61 1.64 -16.81
N GLU A 479 8.69 1.06 -17.57
CA GLU A 479 7.81 -0.02 -17.13
C GLU A 479 8.63 -1.26 -16.79
N HIS A 480 9.63 -1.57 -17.62
CA HIS A 480 10.56 -2.67 -17.37
C HIS A 480 11.44 -2.40 -16.13
N ALA A 481 11.91 -1.18 -15.94
CA ALA A 481 12.68 -0.81 -14.74
C ALA A 481 11.84 -0.89 -13.46
N LYS A 482 10.57 -0.47 -13.49
CA LYS A 482 9.62 -0.64 -12.38
C LYS A 482 9.36 -2.12 -12.08
N HIS A 483 9.24 -2.95 -13.11
CA HIS A 483 9.13 -4.40 -12.96
C HIS A 483 10.38 -5.01 -12.31
N ASN A 484 11.57 -4.66 -12.79
CA ASN A 484 12.85 -5.08 -12.21
C ASN A 484 12.97 -4.66 -10.75
N ASN A 485 12.58 -3.43 -10.44
CA ASN A 485 12.56 -2.94 -9.08
C ASN A 485 11.63 -3.79 -8.20
N LYS A 486 10.41 -4.06 -8.67
CA LYS A 486 9.46 -4.89 -7.93
C LYS A 486 9.96 -6.32 -7.74
N PHE A 487 10.57 -6.89 -8.76
CA PHE A 487 11.21 -8.20 -8.67
C PHE A 487 12.28 -8.22 -7.57
N ARG A 488 13.17 -7.22 -7.53
CA ARG A 488 14.20 -7.12 -6.49
C ARG A 488 13.60 -6.94 -5.09
N GLU A 489 12.55 -6.14 -4.93
CA GLU A 489 11.84 -6.03 -3.64
C GLU A 489 11.31 -7.39 -3.14
N LEU A 490 11.00 -8.32 -4.05
CA LEU A 490 10.45 -9.63 -3.73
C LEU A 490 11.53 -10.70 -3.50
N THR A 491 12.69 -10.60 -4.16
CA THR A 491 13.71 -11.65 -4.17
C THR A 491 15.02 -11.30 -3.45
N ASP A 492 15.30 -10.01 -3.24
CA ASP A 492 16.55 -9.52 -2.64
C ASP A 492 16.24 -8.78 -1.32
N PRO A 493 16.43 -9.41 -0.15
CA PRO A 493 16.14 -8.79 1.14
C PRO A 493 17.07 -7.61 1.46
N THR A 494 18.18 -7.47 0.74
CA THR A 494 19.11 -6.34 0.89
C THR A 494 18.77 -5.17 -0.03
N HIS A 495 17.76 -5.33 -0.89
CA HIS A 495 17.39 -4.30 -1.86
C HIS A 495 16.83 -3.06 -1.16
N ALA A 496 17.50 -1.93 -1.34
CA ALA A 496 16.98 -0.65 -0.91
C ALA A 496 15.73 -0.28 -1.73
N LYS A 497 14.66 0.09 -1.02
CA LYS A 497 13.38 0.43 -1.64
C LYS A 497 13.51 1.66 -2.55
N VAL A 498 13.38 1.45 -3.86
CA VAL A 498 13.26 2.54 -4.84
C VAL A 498 11.77 2.82 -5.06
N THR A 499 11.36 4.08 -4.86
CA THR A 499 9.98 4.49 -5.10
C THR A 499 9.76 4.91 -6.55
N ASP A 500 8.52 4.78 -7.05
CA ASP A 500 8.15 5.27 -8.38
C ASP A 500 8.51 6.74 -8.60
N VAL A 501 8.40 7.57 -7.55
CA VAL A 501 8.77 8.99 -7.60
C VAL A 501 10.24 9.19 -7.98
N ILE A 502 11.14 8.33 -7.50
CA ILE A 502 12.57 8.41 -7.83
C ILE A 502 12.80 8.07 -9.31
N ILE A 503 12.12 7.04 -9.81
CA ILE A 503 12.18 6.64 -11.23
C ILE A 503 11.60 7.74 -12.13
N ASP A 504 10.43 8.28 -11.76
CA ASP A 504 9.77 9.33 -12.53
C ASP A 504 10.58 10.64 -12.51
N THR A 505 11.26 10.95 -11.40
CA THR A 505 12.15 12.12 -11.29
C THR A 505 13.36 11.98 -12.21
N TYR A 506 13.96 10.78 -12.28
CA TYR A 506 15.05 10.51 -13.21
C TYR A 506 14.63 10.81 -14.65
N MET A 507 13.44 10.37 -15.06
CA MET A 507 12.97 10.56 -16.44
C MET A 507 12.75 12.02 -16.81
N LYS A 508 12.33 12.85 -15.86
CA LYS A 508 12.19 14.30 -16.09
C LYS A 508 13.53 15.00 -16.30
N SER A 509 14.58 14.49 -15.69
CA SER A 509 15.94 15.01 -15.82
C SER A 509 16.74 14.34 -16.94
N TYR A 510 16.21 13.30 -17.57
CA TYR A 510 16.96 12.52 -18.56
C TYR A 510 17.18 13.34 -19.84
N GLU A 511 18.44 13.46 -20.22
CA GLU A 511 18.88 13.99 -21.51
C GLU A 511 19.65 12.91 -22.26
N GLN A 512 19.22 12.57 -23.47
CA GLN A 512 19.87 11.56 -24.30
C GLN A 512 21.36 11.88 -24.50
N PRO A 513 22.29 10.96 -24.17
CA PRO A 513 23.72 11.17 -24.38
C PRO A 513 24.06 11.39 -25.85
N CYS A 514 25.01 12.28 -26.13
CA CYS A 514 25.52 12.50 -27.49
C CYS A 514 27.06 12.62 -27.53
N LEU A 515 27.66 12.26 -28.66
CA LEU A 515 29.13 12.24 -28.81
C LEU A 515 29.77 13.62 -28.56
N THR A 516 29.05 14.71 -28.86
CA THR A 516 29.52 16.08 -28.62
C THR A 516 29.72 16.43 -27.13
N GLU A 517 29.26 15.58 -26.21
CA GLU A 517 29.59 15.72 -24.79
C GLU A 517 31.06 15.38 -24.49
N GLY A 518 31.73 14.62 -25.37
CA GLY A 518 33.11 14.15 -25.20
C GLY A 518 33.25 12.63 -25.04
N PHE A 519 32.22 11.85 -25.42
CA PHE A 519 32.30 10.40 -25.43
C PHE A 519 33.03 9.89 -26.68
N THR A 520 33.85 8.85 -26.49
CA THR A 520 34.54 8.14 -27.58
C THR A 520 33.54 7.26 -28.34
N GLU A 521 32.61 6.66 -27.61
CA GLU A 521 31.57 5.78 -28.13
C GLU A 521 30.33 5.86 -27.21
N ILE A 522 29.15 5.74 -27.80
CA ILE A 522 27.90 5.54 -27.06
C ILE A 522 27.36 4.17 -27.44
N VAL A 523 27.20 3.32 -26.43
CA VAL A 523 26.76 1.94 -26.60
C VAL A 523 25.42 1.76 -25.91
N ASN A 524 24.46 1.20 -26.66
CA ASN A 524 23.17 0.81 -26.10
C ASN A 524 23.28 -0.59 -25.49
N VAL A 525 22.86 -0.71 -24.24
CA VAL A 525 22.89 -1.96 -23.48
C VAL A 525 21.48 -2.53 -23.39
N ASN A 526 21.27 -3.67 -24.03
CA ASN A 526 20.03 -4.43 -23.92
C ASN A 526 19.93 -5.12 -22.57
N PHE A 527 18.74 -5.10 -21.98
CA PHE A 527 18.49 -5.85 -20.76
C PHE A 527 18.25 -7.32 -21.09
N VAL A 528 19.18 -8.17 -20.67
CA VAL A 528 19.06 -9.63 -20.79
C VAL A 528 19.15 -10.21 -19.38
N PRO A 529 18.03 -10.64 -18.78
CA PRO A 529 18.08 -11.19 -17.43
C PRO A 529 18.73 -12.57 -17.43
N GLN A 530 19.53 -12.86 -16.41
CA GLN A 530 19.95 -14.23 -16.10
C GLN A 530 19.51 -14.57 -14.69
N PHE A 531 18.96 -15.77 -14.53
CA PHE A 531 18.43 -16.25 -13.27
C PHE A 531 19.26 -17.42 -12.77
N GLN A 532 19.76 -17.32 -11.53
CA GLN A 532 20.48 -18.42 -10.88
C GLN A 532 19.53 -19.53 -10.40
N LYS A 533 18.25 -19.20 -10.19
CA LYS A 533 17.21 -20.10 -9.68
C LYS A 533 16.01 -20.07 -10.61
N GLU A 534 15.45 -21.24 -10.90
CA GLU A 534 14.23 -21.35 -11.71
C GLU A 534 13.05 -20.62 -11.05
N GLU A 535 12.93 -20.67 -9.73
CA GLU A 535 11.91 -19.92 -8.97
C GLU A 535 11.96 -18.40 -9.25
N HIS A 536 13.18 -17.85 -9.39
CA HIS A 536 13.35 -16.43 -9.69
C HIS A 536 12.91 -16.12 -11.12
N ARG A 537 13.20 -16.99 -12.07
CA ARG A 537 12.71 -16.87 -13.45
C ARG A 537 11.18 -16.89 -13.46
N GLN A 538 10.57 -17.85 -12.79
CA GLN A 538 9.12 -17.96 -12.70
C GLN A 538 8.46 -16.71 -12.11
N ILE A 539 9.01 -16.15 -11.02
CA ILE A 539 8.55 -14.88 -10.45
C ILE A 539 8.74 -13.75 -11.47
N TYR A 540 9.89 -13.67 -12.13
CA TYR A 540 10.18 -12.60 -13.06
C TYR A 540 9.25 -12.58 -14.27
N GLU A 541 8.83 -13.75 -14.76
CA GLU A 541 7.91 -13.93 -15.89
C GLU A 541 6.43 -13.66 -15.52
N MET A 542 6.12 -13.34 -14.25
CA MET A 542 4.79 -12.91 -13.81
C MET A 542 4.63 -11.39 -13.99
N TYR A 543 3.40 -10.92 -14.20
CA TYR A 543 3.08 -9.52 -13.98
C TYR A 543 3.18 -9.20 -12.48
N LEU A 544 4.08 -8.30 -12.11
CA LEU A 544 4.32 -7.91 -10.71
C LEU A 544 3.66 -6.58 -10.32
N LEU A 545 3.24 -5.80 -11.31
CA LEU A 545 2.67 -4.46 -11.17
C LEU A 545 1.19 -4.47 -11.55
N GLU A 546 0.41 -3.60 -10.92
CA GLU A 546 -1.03 -3.52 -11.14
C GLU A 546 -1.43 -2.78 -12.44
N LYS A 547 -0.48 -2.07 -13.07
CA LYS A 547 -0.68 -1.23 -14.25
C LYS A 547 0.58 -1.19 -15.11
#